data_AF-A0A2T7U9Y8-F1
#
_entry.id   AF-A0A2T7U9Y8-F1
#
_cell.length_a   1.000
_cell.length_b   1.000
_cell.length_c   1.000
_cell.angle_alpha   90.00
_cell.angle_beta   90.00
_cell.angle_gamma   90.00
#
_symmetry.space_group_name_H-M   'P 1'
#
loop_
_entity.id
_entity.type
_entity.pdbx_description
1 polymer ?
#
loop_
_entity_poly.entity_id
_entity_poly.type
_entity_poly.pdbx_seq_one_letter_code
_entity_poly.pdbx_strand_id
1 'polypeptide(L)'
;MDHWIDDTHFHRQSQNTTDPTSKRGDEIIRSAALGIDIHLFLRDTKLAVGKAAPFTYHGRVRYQSHQGSRPMSIVFGLDAAVG
;
A
#
# COMPACT_ATOMS: atom_id res chain seq x y z
N MET A 1 6.41 6.15 7.36
CA MET A 1 5.36 5.57 8.24
C MET A 1 4.08 5.50 7.44
N ASP A 2 3.26 4.46 7.60
CA ASP A 2 2.06 4.26 6.78
C ASP A 2 0.96 5.27 7.13
N HIS A 3 0.45 6.03 6.15
CA HIS A 3 -0.59 7.06 6.35
C HIS A 3 -1.31 7.43 5.05
N TRP A 4 -2.51 7.97 5.16
CA TRP A 4 -3.20 8.63 4.04
C TRP A 4 -2.52 9.97 3.74
N ILE A 5 -2.23 10.21 2.46
CA ILE A 5 -1.80 11.51 1.94
C ILE A 5 -3.03 12.39 1.71
N ASP A 6 -4.07 11.81 1.13
CA ASP A 6 -5.40 12.39 0.92
C ASP A 6 -6.47 11.27 0.85
N ASP A 7 -7.71 11.59 0.47
CA ASP A 7 -8.83 10.65 0.41
C ASP A 7 -8.63 9.48 -0.58
N THR A 8 -7.68 9.59 -1.50
CA THR A 8 -7.43 8.61 -2.56
C THR A 8 -5.99 8.13 -2.61
N HIS A 9 -5.05 8.77 -1.92
CA HIS A 9 -3.63 8.42 -1.95
C HIS A 9 -3.15 7.91 -0.60
N PHE A 10 -2.56 6.72 -0.61
CA PHE A 10 -2.02 6.07 0.57
C PHE A 10 -0.50 5.93 0.46
N HIS A 11 0.20 6.47 1.46
CA HIS A 11 1.63 6.26 1.63
C HIS A 11 1.87 4.98 2.44
N ARG A 12 2.65 4.07 1.87
CA ARG A 12 3.15 2.87 2.54
C ARG A 12 4.66 2.86 2.56
N GLN A 13 5.25 2.68 3.72
CA GLN A 13 6.66 2.40 3.85
C GLN A 13 6.90 0.88 3.81
N SER A 14 7.80 0.44 2.94
CA SER A 14 8.17 -0.96 2.86
C SER A 14 8.87 -1.41 4.14
N GLN A 15 8.72 -2.68 4.50
CA GLN A 15 9.49 -3.26 5.59
C GLN A 15 10.94 -3.47 5.13
N ASN A 16 11.88 -3.27 6.05
CA ASN A 16 13.33 -2.97 5.96
C ASN A 16 14.20 -3.58 4.83
N THR A 17 13.72 -4.51 4.02
CA THR A 17 14.48 -5.18 2.96
C THR A 17 13.88 -5.07 1.56
N THR A 18 12.67 -4.53 1.40
CA THR A 18 12.06 -4.40 0.07
C THR A 18 12.66 -3.22 -0.68
N ASP A 19 13.50 -3.54 -1.66
CA ASP A 19 14.20 -2.63 -2.58
C ASP A 19 13.55 -2.64 -3.97
N PRO A 20 13.59 -1.53 -4.74
CA PRO A 20 12.98 -1.45 -6.07
C PRO A 20 13.48 -2.53 -7.04
N THR A 21 14.74 -2.96 -6.88
CA THR A 21 15.37 -3.99 -7.72
C THR A 21 15.17 -5.41 -7.18
N SER A 22 14.56 -5.56 -6.01
CA SER A 22 14.17 -6.89 -5.50
C SER A 22 12.96 -7.39 -6.27
N LYS A 23 12.79 -8.72 -6.37
CA LYS A 23 11.59 -9.33 -6.99
C LYS A 23 10.30 -8.70 -6.45
N ARG A 24 10.24 -8.46 -5.13
CA ARG A 24 9.06 -7.88 -4.49
C ARG A 24 8.85 -6.41 -4.83
N GLY A 25 9.93 -5.63 -4.93
CA GLY A 25 9.86 -4.24 -5.38
C GLY A 25 9.40 -4.14 -6.83
N ASP A 26 9.94 -4.97 -7.71
CA ASP A 26 9.58 -5.02 -9.12
C ASP A 26 8.11 -5.43 -9.32
N GLU A 27 7.62 -6.45 -8.59
CA GLU A 27 6.21 -6.83 -8.59
C GLU A 27 5.28 -5.67 -8.18
N ILE A 28 5.69 -4.84 -7.21
CA ILE A 28 4.89 -3.69 -6.78
C ILE A 28 4.90 -2.58 -7.84
N ILE A 29 6.08 -2.26 -8.37
CA ILE A 29 6.25 -1.18 -9.36
C ILE A 29 5.57 -1.54 -10.69
N ARG A 30 5.71 -2.79 -11.12
CA ARG A 30 5.14 -3.31 -12.37
C ARG A 30 3.79 -3.98 -12.19
N SER A 31 3.12 -3.80 -11.04
CA SER A 31 1.90 -4.54 -10.72
C SER A 31 0.84 -4.43 -11.82
N ALA A 32 0.65 -3.24 -12.37
CA ALA A 32 -0.29 -3.00 -13.48
C ALA A 32 0.10 -3.76 -14.77
N ALA A 33 1.39 -3.77 -15.14
CA ALA A 33 1.88 -4.46 -16.33
C ALA A 33 1.85 -5.99 -16.18
N LEU A 34 2.00 -6.48 -14.95
CA LEU A 34 1.95 -7.90 -14.62
C LEU A 34 0.52 -8.42 -14.35
N GLY A 35 -0.49 -7.54 -14.39
CA GLY A 35 -1.87 -7.90 -14.05
C GLY A 35 -2.06 -8.28 -12.57
N ILE A 36 -1.20 -7.76 -11.69
CA ILE A 36 -1.25 -7.98 -10.25
C ILE A 36 -2.12 -6.90 -9.61
N ASP A 37 -3.25 -7.33 -9.04
CA ASP A 37 -4.12 -6.47 -8.25
C ASP A 37 -3.60 -6.31 -6.82
N ILE A 38 -3.46 -5.07 -6.36
CA ILE A 38 -3.05 -4.74 -4.99
C ILE A 38 -4.28 -4.26 -4.23
N HIS A 39 -4.56 -4.88 -3.08
CA HIS A 39 -5.72 -4.58 -2.24
C HIS A 39 -5.28 -3.92 -0.94
N LEU A 40 -5.92 -2.81 -0.56
CA LEU A 40 -5.57 -2.05 0.63
C LEU A 40 -6.43 -2.47 1.82
N PHE A 41 -5.76 -2.96 2.87
CA PHE A 41 -6.36 -3.29 4.16
C PHE A 41 -5.68 -2.47 5.25
N LEU A 42 -6.43 -1.61 5.94
CA LEU A 42 -5.93 -0.81 7.04
C LEU A 42 -6.54 -1.27 8.36
N ARG A 43 -5.81 -1.06 9.45
CA ARG A 43 -6.34 -1.23 10.80
C ARG A 43 -6.09 0.06 11.56
N ASP A 44 -7.13 0.61 12.15
CA ASP A 44 -6.94 1.71 13.10
C ASP A 44 -6.40 1.12 14.40
N THR A 45 -5.27 1.66 14.85
CA THR A 45 -4.48 1.14 15.98
C THR A 45 -5.12 1.36 17.35
N LYS A 46 -6.35 1.90 17.42
CA LYS A 46 -7.08 1.97 18.68
C LYS A 46 -7.64 0.60 19.02
N LEU A 47 -6.98 -0.06 19.96
CA LEU A 47 -7.51 -1.19 20.73
C LEU A 47 -8.93 -0.87 21.18
N ALA A 48 -9.93 -1.45 20.51
CA ALA A 48 -11.28 -1.49 21.02
C ALA A 48 -11.34 -2.64 22.03
N VAL A 49 -11.25 -2.29 23.33
CA VAL A 49 -11.63 -3.20 24.43
C VAL A 49 -10.87 -4.54 24.42
N GLY A 50 -9.54 -4.49 24.33
CA GLY A 50 -8.69 -5.67 24.49
C GLY A 50 -8.74 -6.71 23.35
N LYS A 51 -9.44 -6.42 22.25
CA LYS A 51 -9.40 -7.22 21.00
C LYS A 51 -8.76 -6.41 19.88
N ALA A 52 -7.97 -7.06 19.03
CA ALA A 52 -7.44 -6.43 17.83
C ALA A 52 -8.61 -5.94 16.96
N ALA A 53 -8.62 -4.66 16.60
CA ALA A 53 -9.61 -4.11 15.68
C ALA A 53 -9.55 -4.86 14.33
N PRO A 54 -10.69 -5.11 13.67
CA PRO A 54 -10.71 -5.75 12.36
C PRO A 54 -10.01 -4.88 11.32
N PHE A 55 -9.48 -5.52 10.27
CA PHE A 55 -8.97 -4.79 9.11
C PHE A 55 -10.16 -4.24 8.28
N THR A 56 -10.10 -2.96 7.97
CA THR A 56 -11.00 -2.30 7.01
C THR A 56 -10.43 -2.45 5.62
N TYR A 57 -11.23 -2.99 4.69
CA TYR A 57 -10.90 -3.04 3.27
C TYR A 57 -11.25 -1.71 2.60
N HIS A 58 -10.28 -1.08 1.95
CA HIS A 58 -10.45 0.22 1.29
C HIS A 58 -10.56 0.14 -0.24
N GLY A 59 -10.41 -1.05 -0.83
CA GLY A 59 -10.47 -1.25 -2.28
C GLY A 59 -9.16 -1.66 -2.91
N ARG A 60 -9.18 -1.77 -4.24
CA ARG A 60 -7.99 -1.98 -5.06
C ARG A 60 -7.21 -0.67 -5.15
N VAL A 61 -5.89 -0.77 -5.16
CA VAL A 61 -4.98 0.35 -5.37
C VAL A 61 -4.03 0.09 -6.52
N ARG A 62 -3.52 1.17 -7.11
CA ARG A 62 -2.48 1.14 -8.14
C ARG A 62 -1.22 1.82 -7.63
N TYR A 63 -0.08 1.24 -7.97
CA TYR A 63 1.20 1.88 -7.76
C TYR A 63 1.26 3.21 -8.54
N GLN A 64 1.67 4.29 -7.88
CA GLN A 64 1.88 5.59 -8.52
C GLN A 64 3.35 6.00 -8.52
N SER A 65 4.01 5.93 -7.37
CA SER A 65 5.42 6.29 -7.25
C SER A 65 6.10 5.59 -6.08
N HIS A 66 7.43 5.58 -6.09
CA HIS A 66 8.22 5.26 -4.91
C HIS A 66 9.43 6.18 -4.77
N GLN A 67 9.98 6.25 -3.57
CA GLN A 67 11.23 6.92 -3.23
C GLN A 67 12.03 6.08 -2.25
N GLY A 68 13.36 6.19 -2.29
CA GLY A 68 14.24 5.39 -1.45
C GLY A 68 14.30 3.91 -1.85
N SER A 69 15.04 3.12 -1.08
CA SER A 69 15.35 1.74 -1.43
C SER A 69 15.24 0.78 -0.25
N ARG A 70 15.82 1.12 0.91
CA ARG A 70 15.74 0.32 2.15
C ARG A 70 15.47 1.23 3.35
N PRO A 71 14.21 1.59 3.64
CA PRO A 71 12.97 1.14 2.98
C PRO A 71 12.57 1.98 1.76
N MET A 72 11.77 1.38 0.88
CA MET A 72 11.01 2.11 -0.14
C MET A 72 9.81 2.80 0.50
N SER A 73 9.63 4.07 0.21
CA SER A 73 8.38 4.81 0.42
C SER A 73 7.54 4.70 -0.84
N ILE A 74 6.35 4.13 -0.77
CA ILE A 74 5.52 3.82 -1.93
C ILE A 74 4.21 4.60 -1.81
N VAL A 75 3.80 5.24 -2.89
CA VAL A 75 2.50 5.90 -3.00
C VAL A 75 1.58 5.02 -3.84
N PHE A 76 0.45 4.68 -3.24
CA PHE A 76 -0.65 3.97 -3.86
C PHE A 76 -1.82 4.92 -4.08
N GLY A 77 -2.42 4.91 -5.26
CA GLY A 77 -3.71 5.57 -5.50
C GLY A 77 -4.82 4.54 -5.44
N LEU A 78 -5.94 4.85 -4.77
CA LEU A 78 -7.17 4.09 -4.86
C LEU A 78 -7.55 3.98 -6.33
N ASP A 79 -7.79 2.75 -6.78
CA ASP A 79 -8.41 2.54 -8.05
C ASP A 79 -9.84 3.05 -7.89
N ALA A 80 -10.16 4.16 -8.53
CA ALA A 80 -11.54 4.55 -8.73
C ALA A 80 -12.17 3.42 -9.52
N ALA A 81 -12.77 2.46 -8.81
CA ALA A 81 -13.65 1.50 -9.42
C ALA A 81 -14.65 2.35 -10.20
N VAL A 82 -14.53 2.29 -11.53
CA VAL A 82 -15.48 2.90 -12.44
C VAL A 82 -16.84 2.40 -11.97
N GLY A 83 -17.64 3.31 -11.43
CA GLY A 83 -19.05 3.06 -11.14
C GLY A 83 -19.81 2.71 -12.41
#